data_AF-A0A2R6EN57-F1
#
_entry.id   AF-A0A2R6EN57-F1
#
_cell.length_a   1.000
_cell.length_b   1.000
_cell.length_c   1.000
_cell.angle_alpha   90.00
_cell.angle_beta   90.00
_cell.angle_gamma   90.00
#
_symmetry.space_group_name_H-M   'P 1'
#
loop_
_entity.id
_entity.type
_entity.pdbx_description
1 polymer ?
#
loop_
_entity_poly.entity_id
_entity_poly.type
_entity_poly.pdbx_seq_one_letter_code
_entity_poly.pdbx_strand_id
1 'polypeptide(L)'
;MDAKRSLRWAVYYVALAAIATLVGFGIAAGGAVVGIAPAYDQLQGGADLSTALGTAAPGLALAAVGVAVWFVGTVAAFVGVFTAAVEEQMRERFDSEKVKSEILSVLDDRLSEVEHDVSETRRQVSELKREEAADEFQFGEQ
;
A
#
# COMPACT_ATOMS: atom_id res chain seq x y z
N MET A 1 14.00 5.99 -4.29
CA MET A 1 13.37 4.75 -3.77
C MET A 1 14.47 3.82 -3.29
N ASP A 2 14.50 3.49 -2.00
CA ASP A 2 15.49 2.59 -1.43
C ASP A 2 15.22 1.13 -1.84
N ALA A 3 15.96 0.65 -2.84
CA ALA A 3 15.84 -0.70 -3.38
C ALA A 3 16.02 -1.80 -2.30
N LYS A 4 16.81 -1.55 -1.26
CA LYS A 4 16.98 -2.46 -0.12
C LYS A 4 15.71 -2.64 0.72
N ARG A 5 14.82 -1.63 0.76
CA ARG A 5 13.59 -1.65 1.56
C ARG A 5 12.47 -2.39 0.83
N SER A 6 12.33 -2.23 -0.48
CA SER A 6 11.37 -3.02 -1.28
C SER A 6 11.76 -4.50 -1.34
N LEU A 7 13.07 -4.80 -1.39
CA LEU A 7 13.57 -6.18 -1.39
C LEU A 7 13.17 -6.93 -0.11
N ARG A 8 13.21 -6.29 1.07
CA ARG A 8 12.80 -6.92 2.34
C ARG A 8 11.34 -7.38 2.31
N TRP A 9 10.44 -6.53 1.84
CA TRP A 9 9.02 -6.86 1.77
C TRP A 9 8.72 -7.95 0.72
N ALA A 10 9.43 -7.92 -0.41
CA ALA A 10 9.37 -9.00 -1.39
C ALA A 10 9.84 -10.34 -0.81
N VAL A 11 10.93 -10.35 -0.03
CA VAL A 11 11.43 -11.55 0.64
C VAL A 11 10.44 -12.07 1.68
N TYR A 12 9.80 -11.19 2.45
CA TYR A 12 8.74 -11.58 3.40
C TYR A 12 7.53 -12.22 2.69
N TYR A 13 7.10 -11.66 1.56
CA TYR A 13 6.06 -12.26 0.72
C TYR A 13 6.43 -13.64 0.24
N VAL A 14 7.62 -13.78 -0.35
CA VAL A 14 8.11 -15.06 -0.89
C VAL A 14 8.23 -16.10 0.22
N ALA A 15 8.70 -15.71 1.41
CA ALA A 15 8.80 -16.63 2.55
C ALA A 15 7.42 -17.12 3.03
N LEU A 16 6.44 -16.23 3.19
CA LEU A 16 5.08 -16.59 3.57
C LEU A 16 4.39 -17.46 2.50
N ALA A 17 4.54 -17.10 1.23
CA ALA A 17 4.02 -17.87 0.12
C ALA A 17 4.67 -19.26 0.03
N ALA A 18 5.98 -19.36 0.29
CA ALA A 18 6.69 -20.64 0.33
C ALA A 18 6.18 -21.56 1.45
N ILE A 19 5.92 -21.01 2.64
CA ILE A 19 5.33 -21.77 3.76
C ILE A 19 3.93 -22.27 3.41
N ALA A 20 3.07 -21.40 2.88
CA ALA A 20 1.72 -21.78 2.45
C ALA A 20 1.75 -22.86 1.36
N THR A 21 2.71 -22.77 0.44
CA THR A 21 2.95 -23.77 -0.61
C THR A 21 3.40 -25.09 -0.02
N LEU A 22 4.37 -25.11 0.88
CA LEU A 22 4.84 -26.34 1.53
C LEU A 22 3.72 -27.04 2.32
N VAL A 23 2.93 -26.28 3.08
CA VAL A 23 1.83 -26.83 3.88
C VAL A 23 0.72 -27.38 2.99
N GLY A 24 0.25 -26.58 2.03
CA GLY A 24 -0.83 -26.99 1.15
C GLY A 24 -0.45 -28.18 0.25
N PHE A 25 0.75 -28.17 -0.31
CA PHE A 25 1.26 -29.27 -1.13
C PHE A 25 1.56 -30.50 -0.29
N GLY A 26 2.01 -30.34 0.96
CA GLY A 26 2.20 -31.45 1.89
C GLY A 26 0.90 -32.17 2.23
N ILE A 27 -0.18 -31.42 2.49
CA ILE A 27 -1.51 -32.00 2.73
C ILE A 27 -2.05 -32.67 1.46
N ALA A 28 -1.87 -32.03 0.30
CA ALA A 28 -2.32 -32.59 -0.98
C ALA A 28 -1.59 -33.90 -1.33
N ALA A 29 -0.26 -33.93 -1.16
CA ALA A 29 0.55 -35.13 -1.35
C ALA A 29 0.16 -36.24 -0.36
N GLY A 30 -0.12 -35.90 0.90
CA GLY A 30 -0.65 -36.84 1.89
C GLY A 30 -1.98 -37.46 1.45
N GLY A 31 -2.91 -36.66 0.93
CA GLY A 31 -4.18 -37.14 0.38
C GLY A 31 -4.01 -38.09 -0.81
N ALA A 32 -3.05 -37.78 -1.69
CA ALA A 32 -2.71 -38.64 -2.82
C ALA A 32 -2.14 -40.00 -2.38
N VAL A 33 -1.26 -40.03 -1.39
CA VAL A 33 -0.69 -41.28 -0.86
C VAL A 33 -1.78 -42.13 -0.18
N VAL A 34 -2.68 -41.51 0.57
CA VAL A 34 -3.68 -42.25 1.36
C VAL A 34 -4.82 -42.80 0.49
N GLY A 35 -5.26 -42.10 -0.57
CA GLY A 35 -6.39 -42.55 -1.40
C GLY A 35 -6.06 -42.86 -2.86
N ILE A 36 -5.17 -42.09 -3.50
CA ILE A 36 -4.90 -42.27 -4.94
C ILE A 36 -3.97 -43.44 -5.19
N ALA A 37 -2.93 -43.64 -4.36
CA ALA A 37 -2.03 -44.78 -4.48
C ALA A 37 -2.74 -46.15 -4.38
N PRO A 38 -3.56 -46.43 -3.35
CA PRO A 38 -4.27 -47.72 -3.27
C PRO A 38 -5.33 -47.88 -4.37
N ALA A 39 -5.96 -46.79 -4.82
CA ALA A 39 -6.89 -46.84 -5.95
C ALA A 39 -6.17 -47.16 -7.28
N TYR A 40 -4.95 -46.66 -7.46
CA TYR A 40 -4.12 -46.95 -8.62
C TYR A 40 -3.69 -48.42 -8.64
N ASP A 41 -3.29 -48.98 -7.50
CA ASP A 41 -2.96 -50.40 -7.37
C ASP A 41 -4.18 -51.29 -7.67
N GLN A 42 -5.37 -50.90 -7.22
CA GLN A 42 -6.61 -51.61 -7.57
C GLN A 42 -6.89 -51.58 -9.07
N LEU A 43 -6.68 -50.43 -9.73
CA LEU A 43 -6.89 -50.30 -11.17
C LEU A 43 -5.90 -51.16 -11.97
N GLN A 44 -4.64 -51.22 -11.54
CA GLN A 44 -3.64 -52.12 -12.11
C GLN A 44 -3.97 -53.60 -11.85
N GLY A 45 -4.58 -53.91 -10.70
CA GLY A 45 -5.10 -55.22 -10.36
C GLY A 45 -6.35 -55.65 -11.15
N GLY A 46 -6.86 -54.80 -12.05
CA GLY A 46 -8.02 -55.10 -12.90
C GLY A 46 -9.36 -54.73 -12.27
N ALA A 47 -9.38 -53.93 -11.20
CA ALA A 47 -10.63 -53.43 -10.63
C ALA A 47 -11.32 -52.44 -11.56
N ASP A 48 -12.65 -52.44 -11.54
CA ASP A 48 -13.44 -51.46 -12.26
C ASP A 48 -13.19 -50.03 -11.75
N LEU A 49 -13.30 -49.07 -12.67
CA LEU A 49 -13.10 -47.63 -12.41
C LEU A 49 -13.98 -47.12 -11.26
N SER A 50 -15.21 -47.64 -11.10
CA SER A 50 -16.12 -47.24 -10.02
C SER A 50 -15.60 -47.62 -8.64
N THR A 51 -15.04 -48.83 -8.50
CA THR A 51 -14.43 -49.32 -7.26
C THR A 51 -13.16 -48.54 -6.92
N ALA A 52 -12.30 -48.31 -7.91
CA ALA A 52 -11.10 -47.51 -7.73
C ALA A 52 -11.44 -46.06 -7.33
N LEU A 53 -12.47 -45.44 -7.93
CA LEU A 53 -12.91 -44.10 -7.55
C LEU A 53 -13.45 -44.04 -6.12
N GLY A 54 -14.21 -45.05 -5.70
CA GLY A 54 -14.72 -45.16 -4.34
C GLY A 54 -13.58 -45.21 -3.31
N THR A 55 -12.52 -45.96 -3.62
CA THR A 55 -11.30 -46.02 -2.81
C THR A 55 -10.52 -44.70 -2.80
N ALA A 56 -10.47 -43.99 -3.95
CA ALA A 56 -9.77 -42.71 -4.07
C ALA A 56 -10.51 -41.54 -3.43
N ALA A 57 -11.84 -41.60 -3.32
CA ALA A 57 -12.70 -40.51 -2.87
C ALA A 57 -12.23 -39.81 -1.57
N PRO A 58 -11.91 -40.52 -0.47
CA PRO A 58 -11.41 -39.86 0.75
C PRO A 58 -10.05 -39.17 0.55
N GLY A 59 -9.15 -39.73 -0.26
CA GLY A 59 -7.86 -39.12 -0.58
C GLY A 59 -7.99 -37.88 -1.47
N LEU A 60 -8.91 -37.93 -2.44
CA LEU A 60 -9.26 -36.79 -3.29
C LEU A 60 -9.89 -35.65 -2.47
N ALA A 61 -10.74 -35.97 -1.49
CA ALA A 61 -11.29 -34.99 -0.57
C ALA A 61 -10.16 -34.31 0.26
N LEU A 62 -9.23 -35.10 0.80
CA LEU A 62 -8.06 -34.59 1.51
C LEU A 62 -7.17 -33.72 0.61
N ALA A 63 -6.96 -34.14 -0.64
CA ALA A 63 -6.20 -33.37 -1.61
C ALA A 63 -6.89 -32.04 -1.94
N ALA A 64 -8.21 -32.03 -2.11
CA ALA A 64 -8.99 -30.81 -2.31
C ALA A 64 -8.90 -29.86 -1.11
N VAL A 65 -8.90 -30.38 0.12
CA VAL A 65 -8.67 -29.58 1.33
C VAL A 65 -7.26 -28.98 1.32
N GLY A 66 -6.24 -29.76 0.96
CA GLY A 66 -4.87 -29.26 0.82
C GLY A 66 -4.75 -28.11 -0.18
N VAL A 67 -5.42 -28.23 -1.34
CA VAL A 67 -5.49 -27.18 -2.36
C VAL A 67 -6.25 -25.95 -1.84
N ALA A 68 -7.34 -26.13 -1.10
CA ALA A 68 -8.07 -25.01 -0.50
C ALA A 68 -7.21 -24.25 0.52
N VAL A 69 -6.49 -24.96 1.39
CA VAL A 69 -5.56 -24.37 2.35
C VAL A 69 -4.42 -23.64 1.63
N TRP A 70 -3.88 -24.22 0.56
CA TRP A 70 -2.86 -23.57 -0.27
C TRP A 70 -3.36 -22.25 -0.87
N PHE A 71 -4.56 -22.26 -1.46
CA PHE A 71 -5.15 -21.10 -2.11
C PHE A 71 -5.42 -19.99 -1.11
N VAL A 72 -6.06 -20.32 0.02
CA VAL A 72 -6.35 -19.36 1.10
C VAL A 72 -5.05 -18.81 1.71
N GLY A 73 -4.06 -19.66 1.96
CA GLY A 73 -2.77 -19.24 2.50
C GLY A 73 -2.01 -18.29 1.56
N THR A 74 -2.05 -18.55 0.25
CA THR A 74 -1.42 -17.70 -0.77
C THR A 74 -2.10 -16.33 -0.86
N VAL A 75 -3.44 -16.30 -0.86
CA VAL A 75 -4.20 -15.04 -0.89
C VAL A 75 -4.00 -14.25 0.41
N ALA A 76 -4.02 -14.91 1.56
CA ALA A 76 -3.78 -14.26 2.85
C ALA A 76 -2.36 -13.67 2.94
N ALA A 77 -1.34 -14.38 2.44
CA ALA A 77 0.03 -13.87 2.36
C ALA A 77 0.11 -12.63 1.44
N PHE A 78 -0.60 -12.66 0.31
CA PHE A 78 -0.66 -11.53 -0.62
C PHE A 78 -1.32 -10.30 0.02
N VAL A 79 -2.50 -10.46 0.62
CA VAL A 79 -3.23 -9.38 1.29
C VAL A 79 -2.44 -8.83 2.48
N GLY A 80 -1.82 -9.69 3.29
CA GLY A 80 -1.01 -9.26 4.43
C GLY A 80 0.16 -8.38 4.01
N VAL A 81 0.88 -8.76 2.94
CA VAL A 81 2.00 -7.96 2.44
C VAL A 81 1.53 -6.68 1.75
N PHE A 82 0.47 -6.74 0.96
CA PHE A 82 -0.07 -5.55 0.30
C PHE A 82 -0.56 -4.51 1.30
N THR A 83 -1.31 -4.94 2.32
CA THR A 83 -1.82 -4.04 3.36
C THR A 83 -0.66 -3.41 4.14
N ALA A 84 0.34 -4.21 4.55
CA ALA A 84 1.51 -3.69 5.26
C ALA A 84 2.35 -2.72 4.41
N ALA A 85 2.47 -2.99 3.10
CA ALA A 85 3.18 -2.09 2.19
C ALA A 85 2.42 -0.76 1.96
N VAL A 86 1.08 -0.80 1.91
CA VAL A 86 0.22 0.39 1.75
C VAL A 86 0.17 1.22 3.02
N GLU A 87 0.08 0.59 4.19
CA GLU A 87 0.04 1.27 5.49
C GLU A 87 1.35 2.02 5.78
N GLU A 88 2.50 1.44 5.42
CA GLU A 88 3.79 2.11 5.53
C GLU A 88 3.91 3.32 4.59
N GLN A 89 3.36 3.25 3.36
CA GLN A 89 3.33 4.40 2.44
C GLN A 89 2.40 5.53 2.91
N MET A 90 1.27 5.18 3.54
CA MET A 90 0.37 6.16 4.17
C MET A 90 1.07 6.87 5.33
N ARG A 91 1.86 6.15 6.14
CA ARG A 91 2.63 6.73 7.26
C ARG A 91 3.67 7.75 6.80
N GLU A 92 4.27 7.54 5.63
CA GLU A 92 5.25 8.46 5.02
C GLU A 92 4.60 9.71 4.38
N ARG A 93 3.34 9.61 3.96
CA ARG A 93 2.53 10.73 3.41
C ARG A 93 1.83 11.56 4.50
N PHE A 94 1.51 10.97 5.64
CA PHE A 94 0.89 11.62 6.80
C PHE A 94 1.90 11.93 7.92
N ASP A 95 3.13 12.27 7.55
CA ASP A 95 4.07 12.80 8.52
C ASP A 95 3.64 14.22 8.90
N SER A 96 2.89 14.32 10.00
CA SER A 96 2.33 15.58 10.52
C SER A 96 3.39 16.66 10.75
N GLU A 97 4.65 16.25 10.88
CA GLU A 97 5.81 17.13 11.04
C GLU A 97 6.23 17.78 9.71
N LYS A 98 6.17 17.03 8.60
CA LYS A 98 6.47 17.53 7.24
C LYS A 98 5.37 18.46 6.73
N VAL A 99 4.12 18.11 6.98
CA VAL A 99 2.95 18.96 6.66
C VAL A 99 2.98 20.24 7.50
N LYS A 100 3.37 20.17 8.79
CA LYS A 100 3.59 21.37 9.60
C LYS A 100 4.69 22.26 9.04
N SER A 101 5.86 21.70 8.68
CA SER A 101 6.95 22.52 8.17
C SER A 101 6.61 23.19 6.85
N GLU A 102 5.88 22.51 5.97
CA GLU A 102 5.49 23.02 4.65
C GLU A 102 4.37 24.07 4.78
N ILE A 103 3.40 23.86 5.67
CA ILE A 103 2.38 24.89 5.98
C ILE A 103 3.03 26.10 6.63
N LEU A 104 3.97 25.90 7.56
CA LEU A 104 4.60 26.99 8.29
C LEU A 104 5.55 27.80 7.39
N SER A 105 6.26 27.16 6.44
CA SER A 105 7.06 27.87 5.45
C SER A 105 6.20 28.67 4.48
N VAL A 106 5.09 28.12 4.00
CA VAL A 106 4.18 28.85 3.10
C VAL A 106 3.49 30.01 3.84
N LEU A 107 3.17 29.85 5.12
CA LEU A 107 2.60 30.92 5.94
C LEU A 107 3.61 32.06 6.16
N ASP A 108 4.88 31.72 6.39
CA ASP A 108 5.97 32.70 6.59
C ASP A 108 6.26 33.47 5.30
N ASP A 109 6.33 32.77 4.16
CA ASP A 109 6.49 33.40 2.84
C ASP A 109 5.34 34.38 2.54
N ARG A 110 4.09 33.99 2.84
CA ARG A 110 2.92 34.87 2.65
C ARG A 110 2.87 36.03 3.63
N LEU A 111 3.32 35.82 4.87
CA LEU A 111 3.39 36.90 5.86
C LEU A 111 4.42 37.96 5.44
N SER A 112 5.58 37.51 4.95
CA SER A 112 6.63 38.40 4.43
C SER A 112 6.18 39.16 3.18
N GLU A 113 5.40 38.54 2.31
CA GLU A 113 4.84 39.18 1.11
C GLU A 113 3.80 40.26 1.50
N VAL A 114 2.91 39.97 2.45
CA VAL A 114 1.92 40.95 2.94
C VAL A 114 2.58 42.12 3.68
N GLU A 115 3.63 41.86 4.47
CA GLU A 115 4.37 42.94 5.13
C GLU A 115 5.03 43.88 4.11
N HIS A 116 5.55 43.31 3.00
CA HIS A 116 6.11 44.09 1.92
C HIS A 116 5.05 44.97 1.24
N ASP A 117 3.90 44.40 0.88
CA ASP A 117 2.80 45.12 0.21
C ASP A 117 2.23 46.25 1.08
N VAL A 118 2.09 46.02 2.39
CA VAL A 118 1.62 47.05 3.34
C VAL A 118 2.64 48.18 3.47
N SER A 119 3.93 47.86 3.50
CA SER A 119 5.00 48.86 3.56
C SER A 119 5.04 49.74 2.31
N GLU A 120 4.87 49.14 1.14
CA GLU A 120 4.84 49.84 -0.14
C GLU A 120 3.59 50.71 -0.27
N THR A 121 2.42 50.16 0.07
CA THR A 121 1.15 50.91 0.07
C THR A 121 1.23 52.10 1.01
N ARG A 122 1.80 51.94 2.22
CA ARG A 122 1.96 53.06 3.16
C ARG A 122 2.87 54.15 2.59
N ARG A 123 3.91 53.76 1.86
CA ARG A 123 4.81 54.69 1.19
C ARG A 123 4.10 55.43 0.05
N GLN A 124 3.43 54.71 -0.85
CA GLN A 124 2.64 55.31 -1.94
C GLN A 124 1.55 56.25 -1.41
N VAL A 125 0.82 55.87 -0.37
CA VAL A 125 -0.19 56.73 0.28
C VAL A 125 0.45 57.98 0.90
N SER A 126 1.64 57.85 1.48
CA SER A 126 2.35 59.01 2.03
C SER A 126 2.88 59.96 0.95
N GLU A 127 3.29 59.41 -0.20
CA GLU A 127 3.72 60.18 -1.37
C GLU A 127 2.52 60.88 -2.03
N LEU A 128 1.40 60.17 -2.22
CA LEU A 128 0.13 60.74 -2.73
C LEU A 128 -0.42 61.85 -1.83
N LYS A 129 -0.44 61.66 -0.51
CA LYS A 129 -0.87 62.73 0.43
C LYS A 129 0.05 63.94 0.41
N ARG A 130 1.34 63.73 0.14
CA ARG A 130 2.32 64.82 0.04
C ARG A 130 2.17 65.59 -1.26
N GLU A 131 1.84 64.90 -2.35
CA GLU A 131 1.54 65.51 -3.64
C GLU A 131 0.21 66.26 -3.61
N GLU A 132 -0.85 65.68 -3.03
CA GLU A 132 -2.15 66.33 -2.84
C GLU A 132 -2.05 67.57 -1.94
N ALA A 133 -1.27 67.51 -0.85
CA ALA A 133 -1.01 68.69 -0.03
C ALA A 133 -0.21 69.77 -0.80
N ALA A 134 0.75 69.38 -1.64
CA ALA A 134 1.53 70.33 -2.44
C ALA A 134 0.67 71.00 -3.53
N ASP A 135 -0.25 70.27 -4.15
CA ASP A 135 -1.23 70.82 -5.09
C ASP A 135 -2.20 71.77 -4.37
N GLU A 136 -2.71 71.43 -3.19
CA GLU A 136 -3.62 72.30 -2.43
C GLU A 136 -2.95 73.62 -1.99
N PHE A 137 -1.64 73.60 -1.72
CA PHE A 137 -0.87 74.83 -1.48
C PHE A 137 -0.68 75.69 -2.75
N GLN A 138 -0.74 75.10 -3.95
CA GLN A 138 -0.53 75.81 -5.21
C GLN A 138 -1.82 76.47 -5.76
N PHE A 139 -3.00 76.05 -5.30
CA PHE A 139 -4.31 76.65 -5.67
C PHE A 139 -4.79 77.76 -4.72
N GLY A 140 -4.03 78.10 -3.67
CA GLY A 140 -4.40 79.11 -2.66
C GLY A 140 -3.84 80.52 -2.86
N GLU A 141 -3.00 80.76 -3.87
CA GLU A 141 -2.47 82.09 -4.22
C GLU A 141 -3.08 82.62 -5.53
N GLN A 142 -4.38 82.96 -5.54
CA GLN A 142 -4.98 84.00 -6.40
C GLN A 142 -6.17 84.66 -5.70
#